data_AF-A0A7Y7YLV2-F1
#
_entry.id   AF-A0A7Y7YLV2-F1
#
_cell.length_a   1.000
_cell.length_b   1.000
_cell.length_c   1.000
_cell.angle_alpha   90.00
_cell.angle_beta   90.00
_cell.angle_gamma   90.00
#
_symmetry.space_group_name_H-M   'P 1'
#
loop_
_entity.id
_entity.type
_entity.pdbx_description
1 polymer ?
#
loop_
_entity_poly.entity_id
_entity_poly.type
_entity_poly.pdbx_seq_one_letter_code
_entity_poly.pdbx_strand_id
1 'polypeptide(L)'
;RTELEMQRAMQREVDQERWTGLDRTLQREAADDGLVRVERFAEPGLQRQRQVLIGRLQHLQRMGLASEPHPGTWAVHADAEPTLRAMGERGDIIRTMQRAMSGKQR
;
A
#
# COMPACT_ATOMS: atom_id res chain seq x y z
N ARG A 1 19.64 10.25 4.48
CA ARG A 1 18.81 9.52 3.50
C ARG A 1 18.57 10.45 2.31
N THR A 2 18.85 10.01 1.10
CA THR A 2 18.64 10.80 -0.12
C THR A 2 17.20 10.66 -0.63
N GLU A 3 16.74 11.60 -1.47
CA GLU A 3 15.41 11.53 -2.09
C GLU A 3 15.22 10.24 -2.91
N LEU A 4 16.27 9.79 -3.60
CA LEU A 4 16.31 8.55 -4.35
C LEU A 4 16.07 7.32 -3.45
N GLU A 5 16.65 7.29 -2.25
CA GLU A 5 16.43 6.21 -1.28
C GLU A 5 14.99 6.15 -0.79
N MET A 6 14.37 7.32 -0.58
CA MET A 6 12.97 7.44 -0.19
C MET A 6 12.03 6.96 -1.31
N GLN A 7 12.31 7.36 -2.55
CA GLN A 7 11.56 6.88 -3.73
C GLN A 7 11.67 5.36 -3.90
N ARG A 8 12.87 4.80 -3.78
CA ARG A 8 13.07 3.34 -3.81
C ARG A 8 12.35 2.64 -2.66
N ALA A 9 12.28 3.24 -1.48
CA ALA A 9 11.53 2.70 -0.36
C ALA A 9 10.02 2.65 -0.64
N MET A 10 9.45 3.76 -1.14
CA MET A 10 8.04 3.83 -1.53
C MET A 10 7.70 2.83 -2.64
N GLN A 11 8.60 2.64 -3.62
CA GLN A 11 8.38 1.67 -4.68
C GLN A 11 8.26 0.23 -4.15
N ARG A 12 8.99 -0.11 -3.08
CA ARG A 12 8.88 -1.43 -2.44
C ARG A 12 7.59 -1.60 -1.63
N GLU A 13 6.89 -0.54 -1.29
CA GLU A 13 5.61 -0.62 -0.57
C GLU A 13 4.45 -1.02 -1.48
N VAL A 14 4.58 -0.81 -2.80
CA VAL A 14 3.52 -1.11 -3.79
C VAL A 14 3.02 -2.55 -3.68
N ASP A 15 3.95 -3.51 -3.70
CA ASP A 15 3.63 -4.95 -3.75
C ASP A 15 3.62 -5.63 -2.37
N GLN A 16 3.69 -4.85 -1.29
CA GLN A 16 3.72 -5.42 0.06
C GLN A 16 2.32 -5.83 0.53
N GLU A 17 2.14 -7.10 0.89
CA GLU A 17 0.91 -7.64 1.51
C GLU A 17 0.80 -7.25 3.00
N ARG A 18 0.85 -5.94 3.27
CA ARG A 18 0.71 -5.34 4.60
C ARG A 18 0.21 -3.92 4.50
N TRP A 19 -0.28 -3.35 5.60
CA TRP A 19 -0.67 -1.95 5.66
C TRP A 19 0.59 -1.06 5.61
N THR A 20 0.63 -0.13 4.67
CA THR A 20 1.81 0.68 4.31
C THR A 20 1.58 2.19 4.44
N GLY A 21 2.60 3.00 4.15
CA GLY A 21 2.43 4.45 4.02
C GLY A 21 1.52 4.83 2.86
N LEU A 22 1.60 4.08 1.75
CA LEU A 22 0.77 4.32 0.56
C LEU A 22 -0.72 4.17 0.88
N ASP A 23 -1.11 3.17 1.66
CA ASP A 23 -2.52 2.95 2.00
C ASP A 23 -3.10 4.08 2.87
N ARG A 24 -2.30 4.61 3.80
CA ARG A 24 -2.70 5.79 4.60
C ARG A 24 -2.86 7.04 3.74
N THR A 25 -2.00 7.22 2.74
CA THR A 25 -2.17 8.30 1.76
C THR A 25 -3.46 8.11 0.97
N LEU A 26 -3.72 6.91 0.44
CA LEU A 26 -4.96 6.63 -0.29
C LEU A 26 -6.22 6.89 0.55
N GLN A 27 -6.22 6.45 1.81
CA GLN A 27 -7.31 6.69 2.75
C GLN A 27 -7.52 8.18 3.03
N ARG A 28 -6.44 8.97 3.12
CA ARG A 28 -6.52 10.42 3.33
C ARG A 28 -7.04 11.17 2.10
N GLU A 29 -6.68 10.70 0.91
CA GLU A 29 -7.07 11.34 -0.37
C GLU A 29 -8.43 10.86 -0.90
N ALA A 30 -9.07 9.90 -0.22
CA ALA A 30 -10.44 9.52 -0.48
C ALA A 30 -11.37 10.72 -0.20
N ALA A 31 -12.33 10.96 -1.10
CA ALA A 31 -13.33 12.00 -0.87
C ALA A 31 -14.39 11.55 0.15
N ASP A 32 -15.36 12.42 0.44
CA ASP A 32 -16.47 12.10 1.35
C ASP A 32 -17.32 10.90 0.89
N ASP A 33 -17.29 10.58 -0.41
CA ASP A 33 -17.93 9.40 -1.01
C ASP A 33 -17.11 8.10 -0.85
N GLY A 34 -15.93 8.17 -0.20
CA GLY A 34 -15.00 7.06 -0.04
C GLY A 34 -14.22 6.70 -1.30
N LEU A 35 -14.31 7.51 -2.37
CA LEU A 35 -13.65 7.25 -3.64
C LEU A 35 -12.33 8.03 -3.75
N VAL A 36 -11.32 7.35 -4.27
CA VAL A 36 -10.01 7.91 -4.60
C VAL A 36 -9.98 8.22 -6.10
N ARG A 37 -9.67 9.47 -6.46
CA ARG A 37 -9.61 9.91 -7.87
C ARG A 37 -8.15 10.15 -8.26
N VAL A 38 -7.67 9.42 -9.27
CA VAL A 38 -6.28 9.48 -9.74
C VAL A 38 -5.88 10.87 -10.25
N GLU A 39 -6.85 11.66 -10.70
CA GLU A 39 -6.64 13.06 -11.09
C GLU A 39 -6.07 13.91 -9.96
N ARG A 40 -6.48 13.67 -8.71
CA ARG A 40 -5.93 14.38 -7.52
C ARG A 40 -4.44 14.10 -7.34
N PHE A 41 -3.95 12.97 -7.81
CA PHE A 41 -2.53 12.66 -7.71
C PHE A 41 -1.65 13.55 -8.60
N ALA A 42 -2.25 14.35 -9.50
CA ALA A 42 -1.54 15.37 -10.27
C ALA A 42 -1.21 16.63 -9.43
N GLU A 43 -1.80 16.79 -8.25
CA GLU A 43 -1.55 17.93 -7.38
C GLU A 43 -0.09 17.95 -6.89
N PRO A 44 0.52 19.14 -6.68
CA PRO A 44 1.95 19.26 -6.36
C PRO A 44 2.41 18.42 -5.15
N GLY A 45 1.51 18.19 -4.18
CA GLY A 45 1.79 17.37 -3.00
C GLY A 45 1.91 15.86 -3.27
N LEU A 46 1.26 15.37 -4.32
CA LEU A 46 1.15 13.95 -4.65
C LEU A 46 1.80 13.57 -5.97
N GLN A 47 2.16 14.55 -6.81
CA GLN A 47 2.72 14.31 -8.14
C GLN A 47 3.96 13.40 -8.11
N ARG A 48 4.82 13.54 -7.08
CA ARG A 48 6.00 12.68 -6.88
C ARG A 48 5.67 11.24 -6.45
N GLN A 49 4.46 11.01 -5.92
CA GLN A 49 3.97 9.71 -5.43
C GLN A 49 2.93 9.10 -6.38
N ARG A 50 2.50 9.81 -7.43
CA ARG A 50 1.43 9.39 -8.34
C ARG A 50 1.58 7.95 -8.82
N GLN A 51 2.76 7.59 -9.31
CA GLN A 51 3.00 6.25 -9.87
C GLN A 51 2.92 5.14 -8.82
N VAL A 52 3.46 5.37 -7.61
CA VAL A 52 3.41 4.38 -6.53
C VAL A 52 1.99 4.25 -5.95
N LEU A 53 1.20 5.32 -5.90
CA LEU A 53 -0.20 5.28 -5.46
C LEU A 53 -1.09 4.52 -6.45
N ILE A 54 -0.93 4.77 -7.75
CA ILE A 54 -1.65 4.03 -8.80
C ILE A 54 -1.26 2.54 -8.77
N GLY A 55 0.05 2.25 -8.72
CA GLY A 55 0.53 0.88 -8.62
C GLY A 55 -0.02 0.16 -7.39
N ARG A 56 -0.14 0.88 -6.26
CA ARG A 56 -0.72 0.34 -5.04
C ARG A 56 -2.20 0.00 -5.22
N LEU A 57 -3.01 0.90 -5.78
CA LEU A 57 -4.43 0.64 -6.07
C LEU A 57 -4.62 -0.59 -6.96
N GLN A 58 -3.80 -0.74 -8.01
CA GLN A 58 -3.81 -1.92 -8.88
C GLN A 58 -3.42 -3.20 -8.13
N HIS A 59 -2.45 -3.12 -7.21
CA HIS A 59 -2.07 -4.26 -6.37
C HIS A 59 -3.21 -4.66 -5.41
N LEU A 60 -3.85 -3.68 -4.75
CA LEU A 60 -5.02 -3.91 -3.90
C LEU A 60 -6.17 -4.55 -4.70
N GLN A 61 -6.41 -4.13 -5.93
CA GLN A 61 -7.44 -4.72 -6.79
C GLN A 61 -7.15 -6.18 -7.15
N ARG A 62 -5.89 -6.54 -7.42
CA ARG A 62 -5.51 -7.95 -7.64
C ARG A 62 -5.77 -8.83 -6.41
N MET A 63 -5.72 -8.25 -5.22
CA MET A 63 -6.08 -8.92 -3.96
C MET A 63 -7.58 -8.85 -3.63
N GLY A 64 -8.40 -8.21 -4.45
CA GLY A 64 -9.82 -8.00 -4.18
C GLY A 64 -10.12 -7.00 -3.08
N LEU A 65 -9.15 -6.13 -2.74
CA LEU A 65 -9.25 -5.10 -1.69
C LEU A 65 -9.55 -3.69 -2.24
N ALA A 66 -9.59 -3.56 -3.56
CA ALA A 66 -10.01 -2.34 -4.22
C ALA A 66 -10.70 -2.66 -5.56
N SER A 67 -11.49 -1.72 -6.06
CA SER A 67 -12.10 -1.79 -7.37
C SER A 67 -12.01 -0.45 -8.10
N GLU A 68 -12.01 -0.48 -9.43
CA GLU A 68 -12.05 0.71 -10.28
C GLU A 68 -13.41 0.74 -10.99
N PRO A 69 -14.49 1.21 -10.33
CA PRO A 69 -15.82 1.25 -10.93
C PRO A 69 -15.90 2.12 -12.19
N HIS A 70 -15.05 3.15 -12.27
CA HIS A 70 -14.88 3.99 -13.45
C HIS A 70 -13.39 4.26 -13.66
N PRO A 71 -12.93 4.42 -14.91
CA PRO A 71 -11.53 4.75 -15.19
C PRO A 71 -11.04 5.94 -14.34
N GLY A 72 -9.95 5.74 -13.60
CA GLY A 72 -9.35 6.74 -12.72
C GLY A 72 -10.07 6.97 -11.39
N THR A 73 -11.17 6.27 -11.11
CA THR A 73 -11.93 6.37 -9.86
C THR A 73 -11.94 5.03 -9.14
N TRP A 74 -11.41 5.01 -7.93
CA TRP A 74 -11.14 3.78 -7.19
C TRP A 74 -11.92 3.76 -5.88
N ALA A 75 -12.51 2.63 -5.56
CA ALA A 75 -13.06 2.32 -4.25
C ALA A 75 -12.09 1.39 -3.53
N VAL A 76 -11.52 1.83 -2.40
CA VAL A 76 -10.78 0.96 -1.48
C VAL A 76 -11.80 0.32 -0.55
N HIS A 77 -11.80 -1.01 -0.46
CA HIS A 77 -12.80 -1.72 0.32
C HIS A 77 -12.60 -1.46 1.82
N ALA A 78 -13.70 -1.42 2.58
CA ALA A 78 -13.65 -1.13 4.02
C ALA A 78 -12.85 -2.17 4.82
N ASP A 79 -12.73 -3.39 4.30
CA ASP A 79 -11.95 -4.48 4.88
C ASP A 79 -10.47 -4.48 4.46
N ALA A 80 -10.04 -3.56 3.59
CA ALA A 80 -8.65 -3.50 3.12
C ALA A 80 -7.66 -3.28 4.28
N GLU A 81 -7.93 -2.30 5.15
CA GLU A 81 -7.07 -2.03 6.30
C GLU A 81 -6.94 -3.21 7.27
N PRO A 82 -8.04 -3.78 7.82
CA PRO A 82 -7.92 -4.92 8.73
C PRO A 82 -7.27 -6.15 8.05
N THR A 83 -7.59 -6.40 6.77
CA THR A 83 -6.99 -7.51 6.01
C THR A 83 -5.48 -7.34 5.86
N LEU A 84 -5.03 -6.17 5.42
CA LEU A 84 -3.62 -5.87 5.24
C LEU A 84 -2.85 -5.88 6.57
N ARG A 85 -3.45 -5.42 7.66
CA ARG A 85 -2.82 -5.52 9.00
C ARG A 85 -2.63 -6.97 9.43
N ALA A 86 -3.64 -7.82 9.25
CA ALA A 86 -3.57 -9.24 9.57
C ALA A 86 -2.52 -9.99 8.71
N MET A 87 -2.46 -9.70 7.41
CA MET A 87 -1.42 -10.25 6.52
C MET A 87 -0.01 -9.84 6.96
N GLY A 88 0.16 -8.56 7.33
CA GLY A 88 1.44 -8.03 7.84
C GLY A 88 1.89 -8.70 9.13
N GLU A 89 0.99 -8.86 10.09
CA GLU A 89 1.24 -9.54 11.36
C GLU A 89 1.69 -10.99 11.14
N ARG A 90 0.97 -11.75 10.29
CA ARG A 90 1.35 -13.12 9.93
C ARG A 90 2.76 -13.18 9.33
N GLY A 91 3.10 -12.25 8.45
CA GLY A 91 4.44 -12.16 7.88
C GLY A 91 5.53 -11.85 8.90
N ASP A 92 5.24 -11.01 9.89
CA ASP A 92 6.16 -10.66 10.98
C ASP A 92 6.39 -11.84 11.94
N ILE A 93 5.34 -12.62 12.23
CA ILE A 93 5.44 -13.86 13.02
C ILE A 93 6.36 -14.87 12.32
N ILE A 94 6.14 -15.14 11.03
CA ILE A 94 6.94 -16.09 10.25
C ILE A 94 8.42 -15.66 10.22
N ARG A 95 8.70 -14.38 9.97
CA ARG A 95 10.08 -13.84 9.98
C ARG A 95 10.75 -13.99 11.34
N THR A 96 10.01 -13.75 12.42
CA THR A 96 10.53 -13.89 13.79
C THR A 96 10.87 -15.34 14.10
N MET A 97 9.98 -16.28 13.76
CA MET A 97 10.23 -17.71 13.91
C MET A 97 11.43 -18.19 13.09
N GLN A 98 11.54 -17.79 11.83
CA GLN A 98 12.68 -18.13 10.97
C GLN A 98 14.00 -17.65 11.58
N ARG A 99 14.07 -16.41 12.09
CA ARG A 99 15.28 -15.88 12.75
C ARG A 99 15.64 -16.66 14.02
N ALA A 100 14.65 -17.00 14.84
CA ALA A 100 14.87 -17.78 16.06
C ALA A 100 15.39 -19.21 15.74
N MET A 101 14.87 -19.83 14.68
CA MET A 101 15.26 -21.17 14.25
C MET A 101 16.62 -21.19 13.53
N SER A 102 16.93 -20.19 12.70
CA SER A 102 18.24 -20.04 12.04
C SER A 102 19.34 -19.60 13.00
N GLY A 103 18.99 -19.02 14.16
CA GLY A 103 19.93 -18.69 15.24
C GLY A 103 20.51 -19.89 15.99
N LYS A 104 20.12 -21.14 15.63
CA LYS A 104 20.60 -22.38 16.26
C LYS A 104 21.67 -23.14 15.45
N GLN A 105 22.30 -22.48 14.47
CA GLN A 105 23.42 -23.05 13.73
C GLN A 105 24.65 -22.13 13.80
N ARG A 106 25.27 -22.05 14.99
CA ARG A 106 26.72 -21.84 15.14
C ARG A 106 27.18 -22.59 16.38
#